data_AF-T0MG79-F1
#
_entry.id   AF-T0MG79-F1
#
_cell.length_a   1.000
_cell.length_b   1.000
_cell.length_c   1.000
_cell.angle_alpha   90.00
_cell.angle_beta   90.00
_cell.angle_gamma   90.00
#
_symmetry.space_group_name_H-M   'P 1'
#
loop_
_entity.id
_entity.type
_entity.pdbx_description
1 polymer ?
#
loop_
_entity_poly.entity_id
_entity_poly.type
_entity_poly.pdbx_seq_one_letter_code
_entity_poly.pdbx_strand_id
1 'polypeptide(L)'
;MQKHLIVDASEHVAGKLASKIAKLLLEGNKITILCSERAILTGPLERSIDKFKSFMNKRCRVNPRRGPFHHVLPSMRFTRIIRGMIPYKQYKGKEAMKNLIVHEGIPAEFENSERVKFPSCLLKYCNKPGRKYSTLGDLLVKFGWKHSKIVKEITDNIIEKEKTNKDEVISKDEEIKKYMESNEFQAELEKRLLMIK
;
A
#
# COMPACT_ATOMS: atom_id res chain seq x y z
N MET A 1 -1.07 6.97 -20.98
CA MET A 1 -2.27 7.21 -20.14
C MET A 1 -1.83 7.30 -18.69
N GLN A 2 -2.13 8.41 -18.00
CA GLN A 2 -1.90 8.53 -16.56
C GLN A 2 -2.94 7.69 -15.84
N LYS A 3 -2.52 6.74 -15.00
CA LYS A 3 -3.41 5.91 -14.18
C LYS A 3 -3.27 6.34 -12.72
N HIS A 4 -4.39 6.39 -12.00
CA HIS A 4 -4.38 6.50 -10.54
C HIS A 4 -4.32 5.09 -9.96
N LEU A 5 -3.27 4.81 -9.18
CA LEU A 5 -2.99 3.49 -8.65
C LEU A 5 -3.09 3.51 -7.13
N ILE A 6 -3.99 2.70 -6.58
CA ILE A 6 -4.13 2.51 -5.13
C ILE A 6 -3.39 1.22 -4.76
N VAL A 7 -2.37 1.34 -3.92
CA VAL A 7 -1.45 0.26 -3.58
C VAL A 7 -1.59 -0.09 -2.10
N ASP A 8 -1.87 -1.35 -1.79
CA ASP A 8 -1.79 -1.86 -0.42
C ASP A 8 -0.34 -2.26 -0.11
N ALA A 9 0.29 -1.56 0.84
CA ALA A 9 1.67 -1.82 1.25
C ALA A 9 1.82 -3.04 2.19
N SER A 10 0.72 -3.66 2.62
CA SER A 10 0.76 -4.84 3.48
C SER A 10 1.58 -5.96 2.86
N GLU A 11 2.43 -6.60 3.66
CA GLU A 11 3.31 -7.73 3.26
C GLU A 11 4.40 -7.40 2.22
N HIS A 12 4.56 -6.13 1.86
CA HIS A 12 5.58 -5.72 0.90
C HIS A 12 6.90 -5.40 1.57
N VAL A 13 8.01 -5.78 0.93
CA VAL A 13 9.34 -5.32 1.34
C VAL A 13 9.46 -3.83 0.98
N ALA A 14 9.55 -2.97 2.00
CA ALA A 14 9.41 -1.52 1.88
C ALA A 14 10.31 -0.89 0.79
N GLY A 15 11.60 -1.27 0.76
CA GLY A 15 12.55 -0.75 -0.23
C GLY A 15 12.29 -1.25 -1.65
N LYS A 16 11.84 -2.50 -1.81
CA LYS A 16 11.54 -3.07 -3.14
C LYS A 16 10.27 -2.42 -3.72
N LEU A 17 9.25 -2.24 -2.89
CA LEU A 17 8.03 -1.53 -3.25
C LEU A 17 8.33 -0.07 -3.62
N ALA A 18 9.11 0.63 -2.79
CA ALA A 18 9.48 2.03 -3.04
C ALA A 18 10.19 2.22 -4.39
N SER A 19 11.02 1.27 -4.83
CA SER A 19 11.71 1.35 -6.13
C SER A 19 10.74 1.29 -7.31
N LYS A 20 9.75 0.40 -7.28
CA LYS A 20 8.73 0.30 -8.33
C LYS A 20 7.84 1.54 -8.36
N ILE A 21 7.43 2.01 -7.19
CA ILE A 21 6.61 3.22 -7.04
C ILE A 21 7.36 4.45 -7.55
N ALA A 22 8.63 4.63 -7.20
CA ALA A 22 9.43 5.76 -7.66
C ALA A 22 9.53 5.83 -9.19
N LYS A 23 9.67 4.67 -9.86
CA LYS A 23 9.70 4.60 -11.32
C LYS A 23 8.35 5.02 -11.93
N LEU A 24 7.24 4.49 -11.40
CA LEU A 24 5.89 4.83 -11.85
C LEU A 24 5.55 6.31 -11.64
N LEU A 25 6.02 6.93 -10.54
CA LEU A 25 5.86 8.37 -10.29
C LEU A 25 6.61 9.21 -11.33
N LEU A 26 7.83 8.80 -11.72
CA LEU A 26 8.63 9.49 -12.74
C LEU A 26 8.07 9.35 -14.16
N GLU A 27 7.23 8.35 -14.40
CA GLU A 27 6.42 8.17 -15.62
C GLU A 27 5.12 9.02 -15.59
N GLY A 28 4.83 9.70 -14.48
CA GLY A 28 3.70 10.61 -14.34
C GLY A 28 2.42 9.97 -13.79
N ASN A 29 2.49 8.75 -13.25
CA ASN A 29 1.33 8.12 -12.61
C ASN A 29 1.02 8.75 -11.24
N LYS A 30 -0.26 8.76 -10.87
CA LYS A 30 -0.70 9.14 -9.52
C LYS A 30 -0.78 7.89 -8.65
N ILE A 31 -0.18 7.90 -7.48
CA ILE A 31 -0.08 6.72 -6.62
C ILE A 31 -0.51 7.06 -5.22
N THR A 32 -1.51 6.34 -4.72
CA THR A 32 -1.91 6.36 -3.32
C THR A 32 -1.47 5.06 -2.67
N ILE A 33 -0.75 5.14 -1.56
CA ILE A 33 -0.29 3.98 -0.79
C ILE A 33 -1.09 3.91 0.50
N LEU A 34 -1.69 2.76 0.76
CA LEU A 34 -2.44 2.45 1.98
C LEU A 34 -1.64 1.47 2.85
N CYS A 35 -2.02 1.37 4.13
CA CYS A 35 -1.44 0.44 5.10
C CYS A 35 0.10 0.54 5.20
N SER A 36 0.65 1.76 5.15
CA SER A 36 2.11 1.96 5.17
C SER A 36 2.80 1.43 6.44
N GLU A 37 2.06 1.31 7.55
CA GLU A 37 2.51 0.68 8.80
C GLU A 37 2.75 -0.82 8.66
N ARG A 38 2.04 -1.52 7.77
CA ARG A 38 2.17 -2.96 7.52
C ARG A 38 3.30 -3.28 6.52
N ALA A 39 4.01 -2.28 6.01
CA ALA A 39 5.17 -2.47 5.16
C ALA A 39 6.31 -3.16 5.92
N ILE A 40 7.04 -4.05 5.26
CA ILE A 40 8.01 -4.96 5.88
C ILE A 40 9.45 -4.47 5.69
N LEU A 41 10.20 -4.48 6.79
CA LEU A 41 11.64 -4.35 6.86
C LEU A 41 12.26 -5.72 7.13
N THR A 42 13.09 -6.19 6.21
CA THR A 42 13.76 -7.49 6.33
C THR A 42 14.83 -7.47 7.41
N GLY A 43 14.91 -8.55 8.20
CA GLY A 43 15.83 -8.69 9.33
C GLY A 43 15.11 -8.60 10.68
N PRO A 44 15.81 -8.97 11.77
CA PRO A 44 15.26 -8.91 13.11
C PRO A 44 14.99 -7.45 13.54
N LEU A 45 14.02 -7.27 14.44
CA LEU A 45 13.56 -5.95 14.86
C LEU A 45 14.66 -5.12 15.53
N GLU A 46 15.55 -5.77 16.29
CA GLU A 46 16.67 -5.13 16.99
C GLU A 46 17.59 -4.41 15.99
N ARG A 47 17.89 -5.05 14.86
CA ARG A 47 18.70 -4.44 13.80
C ARG A 47 17.99 -3.23 13.17
N SER A 48 16.68 -3.30 13.00
CA SER A 48 15.89 -2.16 12.50
C SER A 48 15.92 -0.99 13.48
N ILE A 49 15.85 -1.28 14.79
CA ILE A 49 15.97 -0.28 15.87
C ILE A 49 17.34 0.40 15.80
N ASP A 50 18.43 -0.35 15.71
CA ASP A 50 19.78 0.23 15.69
C ASP A 50 20.03 1.10 14.46
N LYS A 51 19.55 0.65 13.29
CA LYS A 51 19.56 1.48 12.06
C LYS A 51 18.77 2.78 12.26
N PHE A 52 17.62 2.71 12.91
CA PHE A 52 16.80 3.89 13.16
C PHE A 52 17.43 4.82 14.20
N LYS A 53 18.04 4.29 15.27
CA LYS A 53 18.83 5.08 16.24
C LYS A 53 20.00 5.79 15.57
N SER A 54 20.74 5.11 14.69
CA SER A 54 21.81 5.73 13.89
C SER A 54 21.27 6.87 13.01
N PHE A 55 20.05 6.73 12.48
CA PHE A 55 19.38 7.80 11.74
C PHE A 55 18.99 8.98 12.65
N MET A 56 18.42 8.72 13.83
CA MET A 56 18.03 9.73 14.82
C MET A 56 19.22 10.53 15.36
N ASN A 57 20.43 9.93 15.40
CA ASN A 57 21.64 10.63 15.81
C ASN A 57 22.07 11.74 14.82
N LYS A 58 21.63 11.68 13.56
CA LYS A 58 22.01 12.63 12.50
C LYS A 58 21.23 13.93 12.63
N ARG A 59 21.76 14.88 13.40
CA ARG A 59 21.23 16.24 13.57
C ARG A 59 22.27 17.31 13.23
N CYS A 60 21.83 18.50 12.85
CA CYS A 60 22.74 19.64 12.71
C CYS A 60 23.25 20.05 14.10
N ARG A 61 24.58 20.12 14.26
CA ARG A 61 25.20 20.51 15.54
C ARG A 61 24.93 21.97 15.90
N VAL A 62 24.96 22.86 14.89
CA VAL A 62 24.80 24.32 15.08
C VAL A 62 23.35 24.67 15.39
N ASN A 63 22.41 24.31 14.52
CA ASN A 63 20.99 24.59 14.71
C ASN A 63 20.14 23.36 14.31
N PRO A 64 19.65 22.58 15.28
CA PRO A 64 18.82 21.41 15.02
C PRO A 64 17.55 21.72 14.21
N ARG A 65 17.01 22.94 14.28
CA ARG A 65 15.79 23.33 13.53
C ARG A 65 16.00 23.35 12.02
N ARG A 66 17.24 23.52 11.54
CA ARG A 66 17.61 23.48 10.11
C ARG A 66 18.22 22.14 9.69
N GLY A 67 18.24 21.15 10.58
CA GLY A 67 18.84 19.84 10.34
C GLY A 67 17.91 18.83 9.65
N PRO A 68 18.35 17.58 9.53
CA PRO A 68 17.49 16.49 9.10
C PRO A 68 16.30 16.30 10.06
N PHE A 69 15.08 16.33 9.54
CA PHE A 69 13.89 16.04 10.34
C PHE A 69 13.70 14.54 10.54
N HIS A 70 13.23 14.13 11.71
CA HIS A 70 12.93 12.75 12.04
C HIS A 70 11.42 12.56 12.21
N HIS A 71 10.75 12.10 11.15
CA HIS A 71 9.34 11.77 11.22
C HIS A 71 9.14 10.37 11.80
N VAL A 72 8.18 10.28 12.71
CA VAL A 72 7.81 9.04 13.42
C VAL A 72 6.58 8.38 12.79
N LEU A 73 5.79 9.11 12.02
CA LEU A 73 4.64 8.58 11.28
C LEU A 73 5.10 7.60 10.18
N PRO A 74 4.53 6.37 10.10
CA PRO A 74 4.84 5.42 9.03
C PRO A 74 4.66 6.01 7.62
N SER A 75 3.62 6.82 7.39
CA SER A 75 3.35 7.47 6.10
C SER A 75 4.49 8.39 5.67
N MET A 76 4.89 9.30 6.55
CA MET A 76 5.99 10.23 6.32
C MET A 76 7.33 9.51 6.21
N ARG A 77 7.50 8.42 6.96
CA ARG A 77 8.71 7.62 6.88
C ARG A 77 8.81 6.91 5.54
N PHE A 78 7.72 6.33 5.05
CA PHE A 78 7.66 5.66 3.75
C PHE A 78 7.85 6.67 2.60
N THR A 79 7.22 7.84 2.71
CA THR A 79 7.43 8.97 1.79
C THR A 79 8.90 9.36 1.70
N ARG A 80 9.63 9.37 2.84
CA ARG A 80 11.09 9.63 2.84
C ARG A 80 11.89 8.55 2.12
N ILE A 81 11.48 7.29 2.21
CA ILE A 81 12.13 6.17 1.49
C ILE A 81 11.99 6.39 -0.01
N ILE A 82 10.76 6.66 -0.49
CA ILE A 82 10.48 6.91 -1.91
C ILE A 82 11.21 8.17 -2.40
N ARG A 83 11.18 9.25 -1.61
CA ARG A 83 11.87 10.51 -1.92
C ARG A 83 13.38 10.31 -2.14
N GLY A 84 14.00 9.35 -1.45
CA GLY A 84 15.41 9.00 -1.64
C GLY A 84 15.73 8.38 -3.00
N MET A 85 14.72 7.90 -3.73
CA MET A 85 14.84 7.27 -5.05
C MET A 85 14.44 8.20 -6.20
N ILE A 86 14.00 9.43 -5.90
CA ILE A 86 13.54 10.43 -6.87
C ILE A 86 14.47 11.65 -6.81
N PRO A 87 14.81 12.29 -7.94
CA PRO A 87 15.55 13.56 -7.96
C PRO A 87 14.68 14.74 -7.48
N TYR A 88 14.22 14.69 -6.23
CA TYR A 88 13.20 15.59 -5.64
C TYR A 88 13.58 17.08 -5.57
N LYS A 89 14.86 17.41 -5.83
CA LYS A 89 15.31 18.80 -5.94
C LYS A 89 15.00 19.41 -7.30
N GLN A 90 14.95 18.59 -8.36
CA GLN A 90 14.65 19.03 -9.73
C GLN A 90 13.15 19.19 -9.94
N TYR A 91 12.76 19.99 -10.95
CA TYR A 91 11.35 20.24 -11.30
C TYR A 91 10.57 18.92 -11.50
N LYS A 92 11.09 18.03 -12.34
CA LYS A 92 10.50 16.71 -12.62
C LYS A 92 10.26 15.89 -11.35
N GLY A 93 11.22 15.87 -10.42
CA GLY A 93 11.09 15.13 -9.18
C GLY A 93 10.09 15.75 -8.20
N LYS A 94 9.99 17.09 -8.17
CA LYS A 94 8.96 17.79 -7.38
C LYS A 94 7.56 17.47 -7.90
N GLU A 95 7.38 17.47 -9.21
CA GLU A 95 6.10 17.11 -9.84
C GLU A 95 5.71 15.66 -9.54
N ALA A 96 6.66 14.73 -9.68
CA ALA A 96 6.45 13.32 -9.33
C ALA A 96 6.05 13.13 -7.85
N MET A 97 6.66 13.86 -6.92
CA MET A 97 6.32 13.77 -5.50
C MET A 97 4.94 14.35 -5.16
N LYS A 98 4.39 15.28 -5.95
CA LYS A 98 3.02 15.79 -5.76
C LYS A 98 1.96 14.72 -6.06
N ASN A 99 2.30 13.76 -6.90
CA ASN A 99 1.42 12.67 -7.30
C ASN A 99 1.41 11.49 -6.31
N LEU A 100 2.23 11.54 -5.25
CA LEU A 100 2.32 10.51 -4.23
C LEU A 100 1.52 10.92 -2.98
N ILE A 101 0.60 10.05 -2.58
CA ILE A 101 -0.10 10.15 -1.30
C ILE A 101 0.14 8.86 -0.52
N VAL A 102 0.41 8.96 0.78
CA VAL A 102 0.67 7.80 1.64
C VAL A 102 -0.15 7.94 2.92
N HIS A 103 -0.92 6.90 3.24
CA HIS A 103 -1.73 6.81 4.44
C HIS A 103 -1.24 5.67 5.36
N GLU A 104 -1.43 5.85 6.66
CA GLU A 104 -1.51 4.73 7.59
C GLU A 104 -2.92 4.14 7.55
N GLY A 105 -3.02 2.82 7.48
CA GLY A 105 -4.27 2.11 7.33
C GLY A 105 -5.05 2.45 6.05
N ILE A 106 -6.37 2.34 6.14
CA ILE A 106 -7.32 2.57 5.05
C ILE A 106 -8.26 3.70 5.50
N PRO A 107 -8.11 4.92 4.95
CA PRO A 107 -9.11 5.97 5.13
C PRO A 107 -10.47 5.59 4.52
N ALA A 108 -11.56 6.16 5.04
CA ALA A 108 -12.91 5.91 4.56
C ALA A 108 -13.11 6.23 3.07
N GLU A 109 -12.37 7.20 2.53
CA GLU A 109 -12.36 7.56 1.11
C GLU A 109 -11.94 6.39 0.18
N PHE A 110 -11.20 5.43 0.72
CA PHE A 110 -10.69 4.26 -0.01
C PHE A 110 -11.41 2.96 0.40
N GLU A 111 -12.50 3.05 1.16
CA GLU A 111 -13.36 1.90 1.47
C GLU A 111 -13.98 1.35 0.16
N ASN A 112 -13.94 0.02 -0.01
CA ASN A 112 -14.37 -0.70 -1.24
C ASN A 112 -13.57 -0.36 -2.50
N SER A 113 -12.51 0.45 -2.41
CA SER A 113 -11.63 0.72 -3.56
C SER A 113 -10.79 -0.51 -3.93
N GLU A 114 -10.60 -0.70 -5.23
CA GLU A 114 -9.71 -1.73 -5.74
C GLU A 114 -8.25 -1.37 -5.42
N ARG A 115 -7.59 -2.28 -4.70
CA ARG A 115 -6.20 -2.12 -4.27
C ARG A 115 -5.33 -3.13 -4.99
N VAL A 116 -4.22 -2.68 -5.53
CA VAL A 116 -3.23 -3.56 -6.16
C VAL A 116 -2.10 -3.89 -5.22
N LYS A 117 -1.52 -5.08 -5.41
CA LYS A 117 -0.25 -5.49 -4.82
C LYS A 117 0.78 -5.71 -5.94
N PHE A 118 2.06 -5.58 -5.62
CA PHE A 118 3.16 -5.87 -6.54
C PHE A 118 3.76 -7.25 -6.20
N PRO A 119 3.48 -8.31 -6.99
CA PRO A 119 3.94 -9.66 -6.66
C PRO A 119 5.46 -9.76 -6.48
N SER A 120 6.22 -9.06 -7.33
CA SER A 120 7.69 -9.02 -7.25
C SER A 120 8.25 -8.43 -5.96
N CYS A 121 7.42 -7.77 -5.14
CA CYS A 121 7.83 -7.03 -3.96
C CYS A 121 7.27 -7.62 -2.65
N LEU A 122 6.39 -8.63 -2.72
CA LEU A 122 5.85 -9.30 -1.54
C LEU A 122 6.94 -10.13 -0.86
N LEU A 123 6.91 -10.15 0.47
CA LEU A 123 7.87 -10.88 1.28
C LEU A 123 7.95 -12.36 0.90
N LYS A 124 6.80 -13.00 0.66
CA LYS A 124 6.68 -14.43 0.27
C LYS A 124 7.51 -14.79 -0.96
N TYR A 125 7.58 -13.89 -1.94
CA TYR A 125 8.33 -14.10 -3.17
C TYR A 125 9.76 -13.54 -3.10
N CYS A 126 9.99 -12.54 -2.25
CA CYS A 126 11.27 -11.85 -2.16
C CYS A 126 12.31 -12.57 -1.29
N ASN A 127 11.87 -13.27 -0.26
CA ASN A 127 12.71 -13.80 0.79
C ASN A 127 12.46 -15.29 0.98
N LYS A 128 13.50 -16.02 1.41
CA LYS A 128 13.34 -17.41 1.85
C LYS A 128 12.45 -17.46 3.11
N PRO A 129 11.57 -18.47 3.23
CA PRO A 129 10.76 -18.67 4.44
C PRO A 129 11.67 -18.87 5.68
N GLY A 130 11.15 -18.56 6.86
CA GLY A 130 11.87 -18.68 8.14
C GLY A 130 12.83 -17.53 8.46
N ARG A 131 13.01 -16.56 7.57
CA ARG A 131 13.81 -15.35 7.86
C ARG A 131 13.00 -14.35 8.66
N LYS A 132 13.57 -13.84 9.76
CA LYS A 132 12.96 -12.79 10.59
C LYS A 132 12.77 -11.50 9.78
N TYR A 133 11.66 -10.82 10.06
CA TYR A 133 11.33 -9.50 9.53
C TYR A 133 10.61 -8.69 10.61
N SER A 134 10.46 -7.40 10.36
CA SER A 134 9.73 -6.47 11.22
C SER A 134 8.80 -5.61 10.37
N THR A 135 7.68 -5.16 10.91
CA THR A 135 6.84 -4.16 10.21
C THR A 135 7.34 -2.74 10.52
N LEU A 136 6.98 -1.80 9.65
CA LEU A 136 7.30 -0.39 9.85
C LEU A 136 6.56 0.17 11.08
N GLY A 137 5.34 -0.29 11.32
CA GLY A 137 4.55 0.03 12.51
C GLY A 137 5.24 -0.40 13.80
N ASP A 138 5.64 -1.67 13.92
CA ASP A 138 6.29 -2.20 15.13
C ASP A 138 7.57 -1.43 15.49
N LEU A 139 8.33 -1.02 14.45
CA LEU A 139 9.52 -0.20 14.63
C LEU A 139 9.14 1.17 15.19
N LEU A 140 8.19 1.86 14.56
CA LEU A 140 7.89 3.26 14.85
C LEU A 140 7.08 3.47 16.14
N VAL A 141 6.32 2.46 16.59
CA VAL A 141 5.71 2.46 17.93
C VAL A 141 6.78 2.68 19.00
N LYS A 142 7.92 1.99 18.90
CA LYS A 142 9.05 2.14 19.85
C LYS A 142 9.70 3.52 19.79
N PHE A 143 9.51 4.28 18.71
CA PHE A 143 10.06 5.63 18.54
C PHE A 143 9.01 6.75 18.70
N GLY A 144 7.81 6.42 19.18
CA GLY A 144 6.80 7.42 19.57
C GLY A 144 5.59 7.54 18.64
N TRP A 145 5.32 6.55 17.77
CA TRP A 145 4.08 6.54 17.01
C TRP A 145 2.91 6.11 17.91
N LYS A 146 2.04 7.06 18.26
CA LYS A 146 0.98 6.89 19.28
C LYS A 146 -0.29 6.20 18.75
N HIS A 147 -0.59 6.36 17.46
CA HIS A 147 -1.90 6.01 16.89
C HIS A 147 -2.00 4.57 16.38
N SER A 148 -1.03 3.70 16.69
CA SER A 148 -0.97 2.34 16.14
C SER A 148 -2.21 1.49 16.47
N LYS A 149 -2.75 1.60 17.70
CA LYS A 149 -3.92 0.83 18.12
C LYS A 149 -5.19 1.28 17.36
N ILE A 150 -5.43 2.58 17.34
CA ILE A 150 -6.59 3.20 16.68
C ILE A 150 -6.60 2.88 15.19
N VAL A 151 -5.45 3.04 14.51
CA VAL A 151 -5.34 2.72 13.08
C VAL A 151 -5.66 1.25 12.83
N LYS A 152 -5.17 0.34 13.69
CA LYS A 152 -5.45 -1.09 13.58
C LYS A 152 -6.95 -1.39 13.69
N GLU A 153 -7.61 -0.87 14.72
CA GLU A 153 -9.05 -1.04 14.95
C GLU A 153 -9.88 -0.55 13.75
N ILE A 154 -9.60 0.66 13.25
CA ILE A 154 -10.29 1.22 12.08
C ILE A 154 -10.05 0.35 10.84
N THR A 155 -8.80 -0.07 10.60
CA THR A 155 -8.48 -0.90 9.43
C THR A 155 -9.14 -2.26 9.47
N ASP A 156 -9.17 -2.91 10.64
CA ASP A 156 -9.73 -4.25 10.76
C ASP A 156 -11.25 -4.20 10.57
N ASN A 157 -11.93 -3.19 11.13
CA ASN A 157 -13.36 -2.94 10.87
C ASN A 157 -13.68 -2.72 9.38
N ILE A 158 -12.86 -1.94 8.66
CA ILE A 158 -13.04 -1.71 7.22
C ILE A 158 -12.82 -3.00 6.44
N ILE A 159 -11.77 -3.76 6.77
CA ILE A 159 -11.49 -5.05 6.10
C ILE A 159 -12.61 -6.06 6.34
N GLU A 160 -13.21 -6.08 7.52
CA GLU A 160 -14.37 -6.92 7.83
C GLU A 160 -15.59 -6.54 6.97
N LYS A 161 -15.93 -5.25 6.89
CA LYS A 161 -17.01 -4.76 6.01
C LYS A 161 -16.76 -5.07 4.53
N GLU A 162 -15.53 -4.91 4.08
CA GLU A 162 -15.18 -5.23 2.69
C GLU A 162 -15.23 -6.72 2.40
N LYS A 163 -14.98 -7.59 3.39
CA LYS A 163 -15.15 -9.04 3.25
C LYS A 163 -16.62 -9.41 3.13
N THR A 164 -17.48 -8.90 4.01
CA THR A 164 -18.93 -9.17 3.94
C THR A 164 -19.51 -8.71 2.60
N ASN A 165 -19.13 -7.52 2.15
CA ASN A 165 -19.57 -7.00 0.84
C ASN A 165 -19.08 -7.89 -0.31
N LYS A 166 -17.84 -8.40 -0.23
CA LYS A 166 -17.30 -9.31 -1.26
C LYS A 166 -18.00 -10.66 -1.25
N ASP A 167 -18.30 -11.21 -0.08
CA ASP A 167 -18.99 -12.50 0.04
C ASP A 167 -20.42 -12.40 -0.52
N GLU A 168 -21.11 -11.27 -0.30
CA GLU A 168 -22.41 -10.97 -0.92
C GLU A 168 -22.34 -10.80 -2.44
N VAL A 169 -21.26 -10.22 -2.97
CA VAL A 169 -21.06 -10.12 -4.42
C VAL A 169 -20.78 -11.50 -5.02
N ILE A 170 -19.95 -12.31 -4.36
CA ILE A 170 -19.61 -13.67 -4.81
C ILE A 170 -20.86 -14.55 -4.85
N SER A 171 -21.74 -14.50 -3.83
CA SER A 171 -22.97 -15.28 -3.82
C SER A 171 -23.93 -14.89 -4.95
N LYS A 172 -24.08 -13.59 -5.21
CA LYS A 172 -24.86 -13.08 -6.35
C LYS A 172 -24.26 -13.50 -7.69
N ASP A 173 -22.94 -13.45 -7.84
CA ASP A 173 -22.26 -13.89 -9.06
C ASP A 173 -22.45 -15.39 -9.30
N GLU A 174 -22.49 -16.21 -8.25
CA GLU A 174 -22.80 -17.64 -8.34
C GLU A 174 -24.25 -17.91 -8.75
N GLU A 175 -25.21 -17.15 -8.21
CA GLU A 175 -26.62 -17.20 -8.62
C GLU A 175 -26.80 -16.81 -10.09
N ILE A 176 -26.13 -15.73 -10.52
CA ILE A 176 -26.13 -15.28 -11.91
C ILE A 176 -25.54 -16.36 -12.82
N LYS A 177 -24.42 -17.00 -12.45
CA LYS A 177 -23.84 -18.10 -13.23
C LYS A 177 -24.80 -19.28 -13.37
N LYS A 178 -25.46 -19.70 -12.27
CA LYS A 178 -26.48 -20.76 -12.32
C LYS A 178 -27.64 -20.39 -13.24
N TYR A 179 -28.08 -19.14 -13.21
CA TYR A 179 -29.13 -18.65 -14.10
C TYR A 179 -28.67 -18.61 -15.57
N MET A 180 -27.43 -18.20 -15.84
CA MET A 180 -26.85 -18.21 -17.19
C MET A 180 -26.73 -19.64 -17.76
N GLU A 181 -26.49 -20.63 -16.92
CA GLU A 181 -26.45 -22.04 -17.29
C GLU A 181 -27.84 -22.67 -17.47
N SER A 182 -28.91 -21.98 -17.04
CA SER A 182 -30.27 -22.49 -17.18
C SER A 182 -30.69 -22.60 -18.66
N ASN A 183 -31.42 -23.66 -18.98
CA ASN A 183 -31.93 -23.88 -20.34
C ASN A 183 -32.86 -22.74 -20.80
N GLU A 184 -33.60 -22.13 -19.89
CA GLU A 184 -34.47 -20.98 -20.18
C GLU A 184 -33.66 -19.79 -20.70
N PHE A 185 -32.58 -19.43 -20.01
CA PHE A 185 -31.72 -18.33 -20.41
C PHE A 185 -31.02 -18.61 -21.75
N GLN A 186 -30.49 -19.82 -21.94
CA GLN A 186 -29.82 -20.21 -23.19
C GLN A 186 -30.77 -20.20 -24.39
N ALA A 187 -31.99 -20.73 -24.22
CA ALA A 187 -33.01 -20.71 -25.28
C ALA A 187 -33.43 -19.28 -25.66
N GLU A 188 -33.57 -18.39 -24.68
CA GLU A 188 -33.89 -16.98 -24.95
C GLU A 188 -32.72 -16.24 -25.61
N LEU A 189 -31.48 -16.51 -25.18
CA LEU A 189 -30.27 -15.97 -25.79
C LEU A 189 -30.17 -16.36 -27.27
N GLU A 190 -30.34 -17.64 -27.59
CA GLU A 190 -30.29 -18.15 -28.97
C GLU A 190 -31.36 -17.50 -29.84
N LYS A 191 -32.59 -17.37 -29.32
CA LYS A 191 -33.70 -16.71 -30.03
C LYS A 191 -33.37 -15.26 -30.37
N ARG A 192 -32.77 -14.52 -29.44
CA ARG A 192 -32.36 -13.12 -29.65
C ARG A 192 -31.17 -13.01 -30.62
N LEU A 193 -30.20 -13.92 -30.53
CA LEU A 193 -29.08 -13.98 -31.47
C LEU A 193 -29.54 -14.28 -32.90
N LEU A 194 -30.54 -15.12 -33.07
CA LEU A 194 -31.16 -15.42 -34.37
C LEU A 194 -31.92 -14.22 -34.97
N MET A 195 -32.51 -13.35 -34.15
CA MET A 195 -33.18 -12.13 -34.62
C MET A 195 -32.20 -11.03 -35.07
N ILE A 196 -30.94 -11.11 -34.67
CA ILE A 196 -29.88 -10.14 -35.03
C ILE A 196 -29.16 -10.56 -36.33
N LYS A 197 -29.24 -11.84 -36.71
CA LYS A 197 -28.75 -12.36 -37.99
C LYS A 197 -29.74 -12.12 -39.11
#